data_AF-A0AA42PK85-F1
#
_entry.id   AF-A0AA42PK85-F1
#
_cell.length_a   1.000
_cell.length_b   1.000
_cell.length_c   1.000
_cell.angle_alpha   90.00
_cell.angle_beta   90.00
_cell.angle_gamma   90.00
#
_symmetry.space_group_name_H-M   'P 1'
#
loop_
_entity.id
_entity.type
_entity.pdbx_description
1 polymer ?
#
loop_
_entity_poly.entity_id
_entity_poly.type
_entity_poly.pdbx_seq_one_letter_code
_entity_poly.pdbx_strand_id
1 'polypeptide(L)'
;MAKTVSLLLLTLVIDRDATTKLPVQIFDYELPIVEELYPPESISESKREAIEVKDFDVSEVFAGLQNKYGRTAEGAEALKNAYRNEREFAKAVQASIDSAKDEAEQVDQDDEEDDGQPTELEAIAGKTVAEIEAALDNLTDEDLHELAAIENAREKPRKGVLDAIAAALGDQGSETV
;
A
#
# COMPACT_ATOMS: atom_id res chain seq x y z
N MET A 1 26.28 15.21 -12.58
CA MET A 1 25.50 14.24 -11.78
C MET A 1 24.49 13.62 -12.73
N ALA A 2 24.38 12.29 -12.74
CA ALA A 2 23.36 11.59 -13.53
C ALA A 2 21.97 12.05 -13.08
N LYS A 3 21.10 12.39 -14.04
CA LYS A 3 19.74 12.85 -13.73
C LYS A 3 18.92 11.65 -13.30
N THR A 4 18.62 11.55 -12.00
CA THR A 4 17.76 10.50 -11.45
C THR A 4 16.39 11.10 -11.21
N VAL A 5 15.34 10.40 -11.64
CA VAL A 5 13.94 10.77 -11.39
C VAL A 5 13.19 9.57 -10.82
N SER A 6 12.21 9.81 -9.97
CA SER A 6 11.28 8.78 -9.52
C SER A 6 10.10 8.75 -10.49
N LEU A 7 9.69 7.56 -10.93
CA LEU A 7 8.56 7.36 -11.83
C LEU A 7 7.63 6.29 -11.28
N LEU A 8 6.35 6.39 -11.61
CA LEU A 8 5.35 5.43 -11.16
C LEU A 8 5.30 4.23 -12.13
N LEU A 9 5.66 3.05 -11.62
CA LEU A 9 5.54 1.78 -12.31
C LEU A 9 4.21 1.12 -11.93
N LEU A 10 3.40 0.83 -12.94
CA LEU A 10 2.12 0.13 -12.80
C LEU A 10 2.28 -1.32 -13.26
N THR A 11 1.75 -2.25 -12.48
CA THR A 11 1.51 -3.63 -12.91
C THR A 11 0.04 -3.78 -13.26
N LEU A 12 -0.24 -4.01 -14.54
CA LEU A 12 -1.59 -4.15 -15.07
C LEU A 12 -1.86 -5.59 -15.47
N VAL A 13 -3.07 -6.08 -15.21
CA VAL A 13 -3.59 -7.32 -15.74
C VAL A 13 -4.48 -6.97 -16.93
N ILE A 14 -4.10 -7.42 -18.13
CA ILE A 14 -4.87 -7.18 -19.36
C ILE A 14 -5.56 -8.47 -19.79
N ASP A 15 -6.88 -8.47 -19.77
CA ASP A 15 -7.74 -9.56 -20.26
C ASP A 15 -7.79 -9.53 -21.80
N ARG A 16 -6.83 -10.23 -22.43
CA ARG A 16 -6.78 -10.37 -23.90
C ARG A 16 -7.70 -11.46 -24.44
N ASP A 17 -7.88 -12.54 -23.67
CA ASP A 17 -8.73 -13.69 -23.99
C ASP A 17 -9.10 -14.44 -22.70
N ALA A 18 -10.19 -15.22 -22.73
CA ALA A 18 -10.82 -15.87 -21.56
C ALA A 18 -9.92 -16.80 -20.72
N THR A 19 -8.69 -17.11 -21.16
CA THR A 19 -7.82 -18.12 -20.56
C THR A 19 -6.44 -17.64 -20.13
N THR A 20 -6.00 -16.42 -20.49
CA THR A 20 -4.64 -15.97 -20.16
C THR A 20 -4.61 -14.50 -19.76
N LYS A 21 -4.53 -14.28 -18.45
CA LYS A 21 -4.27 -12.96 -17.86
C LYS A 21 -2.77 -12.81 -17.65
N LEU A 22 -2.11 -11.97 -18.43
CA LEU A 22 -0.68 -11.71 -18.24
C LEU A 22 -0.49 -10.36 -17.55
N PRO A 23 0.23 -10.32 -16.41
CA PRO A 23 0.63 -9.06 -15.82
C PRO A 23 1.64 -8.38 -16.74
N VAL A 24 1.45 -7.10 -16.99
CA VAL A 24 2.32 -6.23 -17.79
C VAL A 24 2.73 -5.07 -16.91
N GLN A 25 4.05 -4.82 -16.86
CA GLN A 25 4.58 -3.64 -16.21
C GLN A 25 4.76 -2.52 -17.22
N ILE A 26 4.19 -1.37 -16.92
CA ILE A 26 4.32 -0.15 -17.70
C ILE A 26 4.52 1.03 -16.77
N PHE A 27 5.08 2.13 -17.27
CA PHE A 27 4.98 3.38 -16.53
C PHE A 27 3.57 3.98 -16.67
N ASP A 28 3.14 4.74 -15.69
CA ASP A 28 1.84 5.43 -15.69
C ASP A 28 1.64 6.34 -16.92
N TYR A 29 2.68 7.00 -17.42
CA TYR A 29 2.61 7.77 -18.66
C TYR A 29 2.37 6.90 -19.91
N GLU A 30 2.47 5.57 -19.83
CA GLU A 30 2.09 4.68 -20.92
C GLU A 30 0.63 4.23 -20.83
N LEU A 31 -0.02 4.36 -19.66
CA LEU A 31 -1.39 3.92 -19.43
C LEU A 31 -2.39 4.51 -20.45
N PRO A 32 -2.36 5.81 -20.79
CA PRO A 32 -3.29 6.36 -21.79
C PRO A 32 -3.14 5.73 -23.19
N ILE A 33 -1.97 5.19 -23.53
CA ILE A 33 -1.75 4.48 -24.80
C ILE A 33 -2.39 3.09 -24.71
N VAL A 34 -2.25 2.42 -23.57
CA VAL A 34 -2.80 1.09 -23.33
C VAL A 34 -4.33 1.11 -23.28
N GLU A 35 -4.93 2.14 -22.69
CA GLU A 35 -6.39 2.35 -22.65
C GLU A 35 -7.02 2.59 -24.03
N GLU A 36 -6.24 3.09 -25.00
CA GLU A 36 -6.68 3.20 -26.40
C GLU A 36 -6.59 1.86 -27.14
N LEU A 37 -5.69 0.97 -26.73
CA LEU A 37 -5.45 -0.33 -27.37
C LEU A 37 -6.34 -1.46 -26.84
N TYR A 38 -6.76 -1.35 -25.59
CA TYR A 38 -7.59 -2.34 -24.91
C TYR A 38 -8.78 -1.66 -24.26
N PRO A 39 -9.97 -2.26 -24.33
CA PRO A 39 -11.14 -1.68 -23.67
C PRO A 39 -10.88 -1.51 -22.17
N PRO A 40 -11.32 -0.40 -21.53
CA PRO A 40 -11.02 -0.14 -20.12
C PRO A 40 -11.45 -1.26 -19.17
N GLU A 41 -12.53 -1.96 -19.50
CA GLU A 41 -13.05 -3.10 -18.72
C GLU A 41 -12.13 -4.34 -18.72
N SER A 42 -11.15 -4.40 -19.63
CA SER A 42 -10.16 -5.48 -19.69
C SER A 42 -8.84 -5.13 -19.03
N ILE A 43 -8.70 -3.92 -18.48
CA ILE A 43 -7.49 -3.45 -17.81
C ILE A 43 -7.78 -3.40 -16.31
N SER A 44 -6.95 -4.06 -15.50
CA SER A 44 -7.02 -3.96 -14.05
C SER A 44 -5.64 -3.68 -13.47
N GLU A 45 -5.50 -2.62 -12.68
CA GLU A 45 -4.27 -2.34 -11.94
C GLU A 45 -4.16 -3.31 -10.76
N SER A 46 -3.03 -4.01 -10.66
CA SER A 46 -2.76 -4.93 -9.55
C SER A 46 -1.75 -4.39 -8.55
N LYS A 47 -0.86 -3.50 -8.98
CA LYS A 47 0.18 -2.88 -8.15
C LYS A 47 0.62 -1.56 -8.77
N ARG A 48 0.93 -0.59 -7.92
CA ARG A 48 1.64 0.65 -8.27
C ARG A 48 2.82 0.84 -7.33
N GLU A 49 3.95 1.31 -7.85
CA GLU A 49 5.15 1.56 -7.04
C GLU A 49 6.02 2.66 -7.65
N ALA A 50 6.62 3.49 -6.81
CA ALA A 50 7.60 4.49 -7.24
C ALA A 50 8.97 3.82 -7.44
N ILE A 51 9.60 4.04 -8.59
CA ILE A 51 10.95 3.52 -8.88
C ILE A 51 11.90 4.63 -9.34
N GLU A 52 13.15 4.56 -8.89
CA GLU A 52 14.19 5.47 -9.34
C GLU A 52 14.75 5.06 -10.70
N VAL A 53 14.72 5.98 -11.66
CA VAL A 53 15.28 5.82 -13.00
C VAL A 53 16.45 6.77 -13.19
N LYS A 54 17.61 6.18 -13.47
CA LYS A 54 18.87 6.91 -13.69
C LYS A 54 19.02 7.33 -15.15
N ASP A 55 19.69 8.45 -15.35
CA ASP A 55 19.99 9.04 -16.66
C ASP A 55 18.73 9.24 -17.51
N PHE A 56 17.65 9.69 -16.87
CA PHE A 56 16.35 9.79 -17.52
C PHE A 56 16.28 10.95 -18.52
N ASP A 57 16.03 10.60 -19.78
CA ASP A 57 15.84 11.53 -20.90
C ASP A 57 14.44 11.36 -21.52
N VAL A 58 13.65 12.43 -21.47
CA VAL A 58 12.26 12.45 -21.96
C VAL A 58 12.19 12.21 -23.47
N SER A 59 13.12 12.78 -24.24
CA SER A 59 13.15 12.66 -25.69
C SER A 59 13.50 11.23 -26.10
N GLU A 60 14.46 10.59 -25.43
CA GLU A 60 14.80 9.18 -25.68
C GLU A 60 13.64 8.24 -25.31
N VAL A 61 12.96 8.49 -24.20
CA VAL A 61 11.78 7.69 -23.80
C VAL A 61 10.64 7.86 -24.81
N PHE A 62 10.37 9.08 -25.27
CA PHE A 62 9.34 9.31 -26.29
C PHE A 62 9.65 8.58 -27.60
N ALA A 63 10.90 8.60 -28.04
CA ALA A 63 11.35 7.80 -29.18
C ALA A 63 11.23 6.29 -28.91
N GLY A 64 11.48 5.84 -27.68
CA GLY A 64 11.23 4.48 -27.22
C GLY A 64 9.76 4.07 -27.35
N LEU A 65 8.83 4.94 -26.95
CA LEU A 65 7.38 4.69 -27.10
C LEU A 65 6.95 4.64 -28.57
N GLN A 66 7.48 5.53 -29.40
CA GLN A 66 7.28 5.47 -30.85
C GLN A 66 7.75 4.14 -31.44
N ASN A 67 8.86 3.59 -30.95
CA ASN A 67 9.36 2.28 -31.38
C ASN A 67 8.57 1.10 -30.81
N LYS A 68 8.00 1.25 -29.60
CA LYS A 68 7.21 0.21 -28.92
C LYS A 68 5.81 0.09 -29.51
N TYR A 69 5.10 1.20 -29.63
CA TYR A 69 3.71 1.25 -30.06
C TYR A 69 3.55 1.61 -31.55
N GLY A 70 4.47 2.37 -32.14
CA GLY A 70 4.37 2.82 -33.53
C GLY A 70 4.66 1.76 -34.60
N ARG A 71 4.90 0.50 -34.23
CA ARG A 71 5.13 -0.60 -35.20
C ARG A 71 3.86 -1.04 -35.91
N THR A 72 2.69 -0.79 -35.32
CA THR A 72 1.38 -1.08 -35.90
C THR A 72 0.63 0.23 -36.14
N ALA A 73 -0.32 0.22 -37.09
CA ALA A 73 -1.14 1.41 -37.35
C ALA A 73 -1.96 1.79 -36.11
N GLU A 74 -2.58 0.80 -35.47
CA GLU A 74 -3.38 0.98 -34.25
C GLU A 74 -2.54 1.55 -33.09
N GLY A 75 -1.33 1.04 -32.87
CA GLY A 75 -0.44 1.55 -31.82
C GLY A 75 0.13 2.93 -32.12
N ALA A 76 0.36 3.27 -33.38
CA ALA A 76 0.74 4.63 -33.79
C ALA A 76 -0.41 5.62 -33.58
N GLU A 77 -1.65 5.22 -33.85
CA GLU A 77 -2.85 6.04 -33.60
C GLU A 77 -3.10 6.21 -32.10
N ALA A 78 -3.03 5.14 -31.31
CA ALA A 78 -3.14 5.18 -29.85
C ALA A 78 -2.09 6.13 -29.23
N LEU A 79 -0.82 6.03 -29.66
CA LEU A 79 0.23 6.94 -29.19
C LEU A 79 -0.08 8.41 -29.54
N LYS A 80 -0.64 8.67 -30.73
CA LYS A 80 -0.99 10.02 -31.17
C LYS A 80 -2.22 10.58 -30.44
N ASN A 81 -3.17 9.72 -30.09
CA ASN A 81 -4.35 10.08 -29.29
C ASN A 81 -3.95 10.41 -27.85
N ALA A 82 -3.08 9.59 -27.25
CA ALA A 82 -2.51 9.84 -25.94
C ALA A 82 -1.65 11.12 -25.92
N TYR A 83 -0.77 11.28 -26.92
CA TYR A 83 0.18 12.38 -26.99
C TYR A 83 0.29 12.96 -28.40
N ARG A 84 -0.21 14.19 -28.60
CA ARG A 84 -0.15 14.84 -29.92
C ARG A 84 1.28 15.22 -30.32
N ASN A 85 2.15 15.44 -29.35
CA ASN A 85 3.54 15.82 -29.53
C ASN A 85 4.37 15.56 -28.25
N GLU A 86 5.68 15.66 -28.38
CA GLU A 86 6.65 15.45 -27.29
C GLU A 86 6.43 16.39 -26.10
N ARG A 87 5.90 17.61 -26.31
CA ARG A 87 5.62 18.55 -25.22
C ARG A 87 4.47 18.07 -24.34
N GLU A 88 3.44 17.44 -24.92
CA GLU A 88 2.36 16.85 -24.12
C GLU A 88 2.86 15.61 -23.37
N PHE A 89 3.66 14.78 -24.03
CA PHE A 89 4.33 13.66 -23.37
C PHE A 89 5.19 14.11 -22.18
N ALA A 90 6.01 15.15 -22.35
CA ALA A 90 6.85 15.71 -21.28
C ALA A 90 6.03 16.20 -20.07
N LYS A 91 4.80 16.71 -20.29
CA LYS A 91 3.90 17.08 -19.20
C LYS A 91 3.37 15.87 -18.45
N ALA A 92 2.99 14.80 -19.17
CA ALA A 92 2.54 13.56 -18.55
C ALA A 92 3.67 12.90 -17.74
N VAL A 93 4.89 12.91 -18.27
CA VAL A 93 6.08 12.49 -17.52
C VAL A 93 6.31 13.35 -16.28
N GLN A 94 6.15 14.66 -16.36
CA GLN A 94 6.27 15.50 -15.16
C GLN A 94 5.21 15.16 -14.11
N ALA A 95 3.96 14.94 -14.53
CA ALA A 95 2.88 14.51 -13.63
C ALA A 95 3.16 13.13 -13.01
N SER A 96 3.76 12.21 -13.76
CA SER A 96 4.25 10.92 -13.27
C SER A 96 5.32 11.09 -12.19
N ILE A 97 6.30 11.96 -12.43
CA ILE A 97 7.36 12.26 -11.46
C ILE A 97 6.79 12.84 -10.18
N ASP A 98 5.78 13.72 -10.29
CA ASP A 98 5.15 14.33 -9.14
C ASP A 98 4.30 13.30 -8.37
N SER A 99 3.52 12.46 -9.09
CA SER A 99 2.74 11.38 -8.47
C SER A 99 3.62 10.31 -7.81
N ALA A 100 4.79 10.01 -8.38
CA ALA A 100 5.74 9.08 -7.80
C ALA A 100 6.37 9.60 -6.49
N LYS A 101 6.44 10.93 -6.30
CA LYS A 101 6.85 11.51 -5.01
C LYS A 101 5.74 11.34 -3.99
N ASP A 102 4.49 11.64 -4.37
CA ASP A 102 3.34 11.48 -3.48
C ASP A 102 3.18 10.02 -3.04
N GLU A 103 3.44 9.06 -3.93
CA GLU A 103 3.43 7.62 -3.60
C GLU A 103 4.63 7.19 -2.76
N ALA A 104 5.83 7.74 -2.99
CA ALA A 104 6.98 7.47 -2.11
C ALA A 104 6.77 8.06 -0.71
N GLU A 105 6.16 9.24 -0.60
CA GLU A 105 5.79 9.86 0.67
C GLU A 105 4.64 9.13 1.37
N GLN A 106 3.75 8.46 0.63
CA GLN A 106 2.73 7.56 1.20
C GLN A 106 3.34 6.26 1.70
N VAL A 107 4.31 5.66 0.99
CA VAL A 107 5.03 4.47 1.47
C VAL A 107 5.85 4.78 2.73
N ASP A 108 6.49 5.96 2.79
CA ASP A 108 7.18 6.40 4.01
C ASP A 108 6.19 6.76 5.14
N GLN A 109 4.94 7.14 4.84
CA GLN A 109 3.86 7.30 5.83
C GLN A 109 3.23 5.97 6.25
N ASP A 110 3.18 4.97 5.36
CA ASP A 110 2.72 3.60 5.67
C ASP A 110 3.78 2.80 6.45
N ASP A 111 5.06 3.21 6.43
CA ASP A 111 6.13 2.67 7.29
C ASP A 111 6.39 3.55 8.55
N GLU A 112 5.81 4.75 8.64
CA GLU A 112 5.75 5.59 9.86
C GLU A 112 4.36 5.62 10.55
N GLU A 113 3.37 4.86 10.06
CA GLU A 113 2.13 4.52 10.77
C GLU A 113 2.06 3.02 11.17
N ASP A 114 3.15 2.53 11.77
CA ASP A 114 3.03 1.66 12.97
C ASP A 114 3.13 2.53 14.23
N ASP A 115 2.36 3.62 14.26
CA ASP A 115 1.93 4.21 15.53
C ASP A 115 0.50 3.72 15.74
N GLY A 116 0.44 2.55 16.37
CA GLY A 116 -0.76 1.77 16.57
C GLY A 116 -1.94 2.64 16.94
N GLN A 117 -3.00 2.55 16.14
CA GLN A 117 -4.31 2.61 16.75
C GLN A 117 -4.30 1.42 17.71
N PRO A 118 -4.18 1.64 19.03
CA PRO A 118 -4.12 0.53 19.93
C PRO A 118 -5.39 -0.26 19.69
N THR A 119 -5.25 -1.56 19.46
CA THR A 119 -6.39 -2.47 19.60
C THR A 119 -7.09 -2.14 20.91
N GLU A 120 -8.40 -2.39 21.01
CA GLU A 120 -9.15 -2.06 22.23
C GLU A 120 -8.44 -2.57 23.50
N LEU A 121 -7.71 -3.68 23.38
CA LEU A 121 -6.83 -4.27 24.40
C LEU A 121 -5.53 -3.51 24.67
N GLU A 122 -4.82 -3.01 23.66
CA GLU A 122 -3.66 -2.13 23.87
C GLU A 122 -4.06 -0.79 24.49
N ALA A 123 -5.27 -0.31 24.17
CA ALA A 123 -5.83 0.91 24.74
C ALA A 123 -6.17 0.71 26.22
N ILE A 124 -6.64 -0.50 26.58
CA ILE A 124 -6.82 -0.93 27.95
C ILE A 124 -5.46 -1.10 28.65
N ALA A 125 -4.48 -1.74 28.01
CA ALA A 125 -3.13 -1.92 28.55
C ALA A 125 -2.42 -0.58 28.86
N GLY A 126 -2.76 0.49 28.14
CA GLY A 126 -2.26 1.85 28.39
C GLY A 126 -2.84 2.53 29.64
N LYS A 127 -3.93 2.02 30.23
CA LYS A 127 -4.61 2.65 31.37
C LYS A 127 -3.93 2.36 32.72
N THR A 128 -4.40 3.02 33.77
CA THR A 128 -3.92 2.78 35.15
C THR A 128 -4.36 1.40 35.65
N VAL A 129 -3.67 0.88 36.68
CA VAL A 129 -3.96 -0.46 37.25
C VAL A 129 -5.44 -0.59 37.65
N ALA A 130 -6.00 0.43 38.30
CA ALA A 130 -7.40 0.43 38.75
C ALA A 130 -8.42 0.47 37.58
N GLU A 131 -8.07 1.12 36.48
CA GLU A 131 -8.92 1.17 35.28
C GLU A 131 -8.85 -0.13 34.48
N ILE A 132 -7.69 -0.80 34.48
CA ILE A 132 -7.55 -2.13 33.89
C ILE A 132 -8.36 -3.13 34.70
N GLU A 133 -8.21 -3.14 36.03
CA GLU A 133 -8.98 -4.00 36.95
C GLU A 133 -10.50 -3.87 36.74
N ALA A 134 -11.02 -2.64 36.57
CA ALA A 134 -12.44 -2.42 36.32
C ALA A 134 -12.92 -2.84 34.92
N ALA A 135 -11.99 -2.98 33.95
CA ALA A 135 -12.30 -3.43 32.60
C ALA A 135 -12.26 -4.96 32.47
N LEU A 136 -11.53 -5.67 33.34
CA LEU A 136 -11.32 -7.14 33.25
C LEU A 136 -12.64 -7.93 33.25
N ASP A 137 -13.64 -7.51 34.04
CA ASP A 137 -14.95 -8.19 34.10
C ASP A 137 -15.75 -8.16 32.78
N ASN A 138 -15.41 -7.25 31.87
CA ASN A 138 -16.09 -7.12 30.57
C ASN A 138 -15.28 -7.72 29.41
N LEU A 139 -14.12 -8.32 29.70
CA LEU A 139 -13.24 -8.94 28.70
C LEU A 139 -13.50 -10.44 28.64
N THR A 140 -13.31 -11.02 27.45
CA THR A 140 -13.38 -12.47 27.27
C THR A 140 -12.10 -13.16 27.75
N ASP A 141 -12.14 -14.49 27.95
CA ASP A 141 -10.94 -15.25 28.31
C ASP A 141 -9.82 -15.11 27.26
N GLU A 142 -10.19 -14.99 25.98
CA GLU A 142 -9.25 -14.74 24.87
C GLU A 142 -8.60 -13.36 25.02
N ASP A 143 -9.40 -12.32 25.26
CA ASP A 143 -8.92 -10.95 25.52
C ASP A 143 -8.02 -10.86 26.77
N LEU A 144 -8.35 -11.60 27.82
CA LEU A 144 -7.56 -11.67 29.05
C LEU A 144 -6.19 -12.34 28.81
N HIS A 145 -6.14 -13.39 27.98
CA HIS A 145 -4.89 -14.02 27.58
C HIS A 145 -4.03 -13.09 26.71
N GLU A 146 -4.64 -12.35 25.79
CA GLU A 146 -3.94 -11.35 24.98
C GLU A 146 -3.44 -10.18 25.83
N LEU A 147 -4.25 -9.66 26.75
CA LEU A 147 -3.85 -8.60 27.67
C LEU A 147 -2.70 -9.03 28.59
N ALA A 148 -2.69 -10.29 29.03
CA ALA A 148 -1.58 -10.87 29.77
C ALA A 148 -0.30 -10.95 28.92
N ALA A 149 -0.42 -11.30 27.64
CA ALA A 149 0.73 -11.34 26.72
C ALA A 149 1.30 -9.93 26.49
N ILE A 150 0.44 -8.93 26.29
CA ILE A 150 0.81 -7.53 26.14
C ILE A 150 1.52 -7.03 27.41
N GLU A 151 0.97 -7.27 28.60
CA GLU A 151 1.59 -6.82 29.85
C GLU A 151 2.93 -7.52 30.16
N ASN A 152 3.07 -8.80 29.78
CA ASN A 152 4.35 -9.53 29.89
C ASN A 152 5.41 -9.03 28.90
N ALA A 153 5.01 -8.52 27.74
CA ALA A 153 5.92 -7.99 26.72
C ALA A 153 6.49 -6.60 27.07
N ARG A 154 5.99 -5.93 28.11
CA ARG A 154 6.45 -4.59 28.50
C ARG A 154 7.85 -4.64 29.11
N GLU A 155 8.63 -3.57 28.91
CA GLU A 155 9.94 -3.40 29.56
C GLU A 155 9.87 -3.52 31.10
N LYS A 156 8.73 -3.15 31.69
CA LYS A 156 8.44 -3.29 33.12
C LYS A 156 7.03 -3.84 33.32
N PRO A 157 6.87 -5.17 33.40
CA PRO A 157 5.57 -5.79 33.64
C PRO A 157 5.02 -5.36 35.01
N ARG A 158 3.78 -4.87 35.03
CA ARG A 158 3.09 -4.49 36.27
C ARG A 158 2.50 -5.72 36.91
N LYS A 159 3.14 -6.19 37.97
CA LYS A 159 2.69 -7.35 38.73
C LYS A 159 1.21 -7.28 39.16
N GLY A 160 0.72 -6.11 39.58
CA GLY A 160 -0.69 -5.94 39.98
C GLY A 160 -1.68 -6.20 38.83
N VAL A 161 -1.33 -5.84 37.60
CA VAL A 161 -2.16 -6.10 36.40
C VAL A 161 -2.14 -7.59 36.06
N LEU A 162 -0.96 -8.22 36.09
CA LEU A 162 -0.84 -9.66 35.85
C LEU A 162 -1.55 -10.50 36.92
N ASP A 163 -1.48 -10.09 38.19
CA ASP A 163 -2.19 -10.75 39.30
C ASP A 163 -3.72 -10.59 39.14
N ALA A 164 -4.20 -9.43 38.69
CA ALA A 164 -5.62 -9.19 38.44
C ALA A 164 -6.15 -9.97 37.21
N ILE A 165 -5.37 -10.05 36.12
CA ILE A 165 -5.71 -10.86 34.94
C ILE A 165 -5.71 -12.34 35.29
N ALA A 166 -4.74 -12.81 36.06
CA ALA A 166 -4.68 -14.19 36.53
C ALA A 166 -5.84 -14.52 37.50
N ALA A 167 -6.26 -13.54 38.31
CA ALA A 167 -7.46 -13.67 39.13
C ALA A 167 -8.71 -13.77 38.25
N ALA A 168 -8.91 -12.89 37.26
CA ALA A 168 -10.06 -12.97 36.34
C ALA A 168 -10.13 -14.31 35.57
N LEU A 169 -8.99 -14.81 35.08
CA LEU A 169 -8.88 -16.13 34.43
C LEU A 169 -9.09 -17.31 35.39
N GLY A 170 -8.86 -17.11 36.70
CA GLY A 170 -8.99 -18.12 37.75
C GLY A 170 -10.31 -18.08 38.54
N ASP A 171 -11.01 -16.95 38.54
CA ASP A 171 -12.22 -16.68 39.34
C ASP A 171 -13.51 -17.08 38.60
N GLN A 172 -13.45 -17.30 37.27
CA GLN A 172 -14.52 -17.94 36.49
C GLN A 172 -14.87 -19.37 36.96
N GLY A 173 -14.18 -19.88 37.98
CA GLY A 173 -14.40 -21.19 38.62
C GLY A 173 -15.15 -21.20 39.96
N SER A 174 -15.63 -20.06 40.51
CA SER A 174 -16.48 -20.10 41.71
C SER A 174 -17.28 -18.82 41.96
N GLU A 175 -18.42 -18.67 41.26
CA GLU A 175 -19.64 -18.29 41.96
C GLU A 175 -20.72 -19.37 41.80
N THR A 176 -21.06 -19.87 42.97
CA THR A 176 -21.87 -21.02 43.36
C THR A 176 -23.35 -20.91 43.04
N VAL A 177 -23.96 -22.06 42.73
CA VAL A 177 -25.28 -22.44 43.28
C VAL A 177 -25.11 -22.81 44.75
#